data_AF-A0A9N8K5X5-F1
#
_entry.id   AF-A0A9N8K5X5-F1
#
_cell.length_a   1.000
_cell.length_b   1.000
_cell.length_c   1.000
_cell.angle_alpha   90.00
_cell.angle_beta   90.00
_cell.angle_gamma   90.00
#
_symmetry.space_group_name_H-M   'P 1'
#
loop_
_entity.id
_entity.type
_entity.pdbx_description
1 polymer ?
#
loop_
_entity_poly.entity_id
_entity_poly.type
_entity_poly.pdbx_seq_one_letter_code
_entity_poly.pdbx_strand_id
1 'polypeptide(L)'
;MLTRFKVVRTPEEAAKTSRAPYDYVLLCIKALPDVYDIASIIESVVAPQHTCILINTTHSLGVESYLEQRFPTNVVLSLVAGAELSQVGASEFEHKGSADIWVGPANRNPSIPASIQSDMAEALAMTLSSGQVDCKVSTNIRQQQYERMIG
;
A
#
# COMPACT_ATOMS: atom_id res chain seq x y z
N MET A 1 11.62 10.55 -21.99
CA MET A 1 10.19 10.89 -21.95
C MET A 1 9.78 10.88 -20.50
N LEU A 2 9.77 12.05 -19.84
CA LEU A 2 9.53 12.16 -18.39
C LEU A 2 8.06 11.86 -18.09
N THR A 3 7.82 10.80 -17.31
CA THR A 3 6.52 10.39 -16.80
C THR A 3 5.91 11.54 -15.98
N ARG A 4 4.76 12.06 -16.44
CA ARG A 4 4.10 13.24 -15.87
C ARG A 4 3.31 12.80 -14.63
N PHE A 5 3.92 12.85 -13.45
CA PHE A 5 3.19 12.68 -12.20
C PHE A 5 2.19 13.85 -12.04
N LYS A 6 1.00 13.56 -11.52
CA LYS A 6 -0.04 14.57 -11.26
C LYS A 6 -0.37 14.59 -9.79
N VAL A 7 -0.23 15.76 -9.17
CA VAL A 7 -0.67 16.02 -7.80
C VAL A 7 -2.10 16.54 -7.86
N VAL A 8 -3.01 15.91 -7.12
CA VAL A 8 -4.42 16.27 -7.00
C VAL A 8 -4.78 16.44 -5.52
N ARG A 9 -5.89 17.12 -5.22
CA ARG A 9 -6.31 17.36 -3.84
C ARG A 9 -7.14 16.23 -3.25
N THR A 10 -7.87 15.51 -4.10
CA THR A 10 -8.68 14.35 -3.67
C THR A 10 -8.60 13.20 -4.65
N PRO A 11 -8.87 11.95 -4.22
CA PRO A 11 -8.96 10.80 -5.10
C PRO A 11 -10.00 10.96 -6.23
N GLU A 12 -11.11 11.68 -5.99
CA GLU A 12 -12.15 11.93 -7.01
C GLU A 12 -11.61 12.76 -8.18
N GLU A 13 -10.73 13.73 -7.91
CA GLU A 13 -10.05 14.50 -8.95
C GLU A 13 -9.11 13.61 -9.80
N ALA A 14 -8.45 12.65 -9.16
CA ALA A 14 -7.63 11.64 -9.83
C ALA A 14 -8.48 10.76 -10.75
N ALA A 15 -9.59 10.21 -10.21
CA ALA A 15 -10.54 9.37 -10.94
C ALA A 15 -11.08 10.05 -12.21
N LYS A 16 -11.43 11.35 -12.12
CA LYS A 16 -11.91 12.15 -13.28
C LYS A 16 -10.86 12.40 -14.35
N THR A 17 -9.59 12.35 -13.98
CA THR A 17 -8.48 12.66 -14.91
C THR A 17 -7.97 11.40 -15.60
N SER A 18 -8.05 10.25 -14.93
CA SER A 18 -7.57 9.00 -15.50
C SER A 18 -8.50 8.50 -16.60
N ARG A 19 -7.92 7.96 -17.67
CA ARG A 19 -8.66 7.30 -18.75
C ARG A 19 -8.86 5.81 -18.50
N ALA A 20 -8.11 5.25 -17.55
CA ALA A 20 -8.14 3.85 -17.18
C ALA A 20 -8.16 3.71 -15.65
N PRO A 21 -8.71 2.61 -15.10
CA PRO A 21 -8.57 2.29 -13.69
C PRO A 21 -7.11 2.25 -13.24
N TYR A 22 -6.86 2.45 -11.95
CA TYR A 22 -5.53 2.30 -11.37
C TYR A 22 -5.27 0.83 -11.04
N ASP A 23 -4.12 0.30 -11.48
CA ASP A 23 -3.68 -1.06 -11.11
C ASP A 23 -3.34 -1.13 -9.61
N TYR A 24 -2.78 -0.06 -9.04
CA TYR A 24 -2.36 0.02 -7.63
C TYR A 24 -2.81 1.34 -6.99
N VAL A 25 -3.30 1.25 -5.75
CA VAL A 25 -3.53 2.39 -4.85
C VAL A 25 -2.69 2.18 -3.60
N LEU A 26 -1.69 3.04 -3.39
CA LEU A 26 -0.82 3.01 -2.21
C LEU A 26 -1.28 4.00 -1.14
N LEU A 27 -1.69 3.46 0.01
CA LEU A 27 -2.10 4.20 1.19
C LEU A 27 -0.90 4.46 2.12
N CYS A 28 -0.43 5.71 2.14
CA CYS A 28 0.60 6.20 3.06
C CYS A 28 0.03 7.22 4.07
N ILE A 29 -1.22 7.04 4.48
CA ILE A 29 -1.87 7.89 5.48
C ILE A 29 -1.83 7.22 6.85
N LYS A 30 -1.83 8.02 7.92
CA LYS A 30 -1.87 7.48 9.28
C LYS A 30 -3.21 6.77 9.48
N ALA A 31 -3.24 5.55 10.00
CA ALA A 31 -4.52 4.88 10.24
C ALA A 31 -5.19 5.46 11.50
N LEU A 32 -6.02 6.50 11.32
CA LEU A 32 -6.75 7.18 12.38
C LEU A 32 -8.26 6.99 12.18
N PRO A 33 -8.83 5.85 12.61
CA PRO A 33 -10.24 5.52 12.36
C PRO A 33 -11.21 6.52 12.99
N ASP A 34 -10.81 7.18 14.09
CA ASP A 34 -11.62 8.20 14.76
C ASP A 34 -11.67 9.54 13.98
N VAL A 35 -10.81 9.70 12.98
CA VAL A 35 -10.68 10.94 12.19
C VAL A 35 -11.28 10.76 10.80
N TYR A 36 -11.07 9.62 10.15
CA TYR A 36 -11.62 9.33 8.83
C TYR A 36 -11.76 7.84 8.53
N ASP A 37 -12.72 7.55 7.65
CA ASP A 37 -12.84 6.26 7.00
C ASP A 37 -11.92 6.20 5.76
N ILE A 38 -10.84 5.43 5.89
CA ILE A 38 -9.85 5.20 4.82
C ILE A 38 -10.47 4.57 3.57
N ALA A 39 -11.43 3.66 3.73
CA ALA A 39 -12.06 2.99 2.61
C ALA A 39 -12.90 3.99 1.80
N SER A 40 -13.67 4.83 2.48
CA SER A 40 -14.45 5.89 1.83
C SER A 40 -13.56 6.89 1.07
N ILE A 41 -12.36 7.19 1.55
CA ILE A 41 -11.43 8.11 0.87
C ILE A 41 -11.00 7.58 -0.51
N ILE A 42 -10.73 6.29 -0.63
CA ILE A 42 -10.19 5.70 -1.88
C ILE A 42 -11.25 5.09 -2.79
N GLU A 43 -12.51 5.05 -2.38
CA GLU A 43 -13.59 4.38 -3.11
C GLU A 43 -13.65 4.84 -4.58
N SER A 44 -13.47 6.14 -4.83
CA SER A 44 -13.52 6.73 -6.17
C SER A 44 -12.41 6.27 -7.13
N VAL A 45 -11.32 5.68 -6.62
CA VAL A 45 -10.17 5.23 -7.41
C VAL A 45 -9.95 3.72 -7.38
N VAL A 46 -10.76 2.97 -6.63
CA VAL A 46 -10.69 1.50 -6.55
C VAL A 46 -11.68 0.88 -7.52
N ALA A 47 -11.16 0.22 -8.56
CA ALA A 47 -11.96 -0.58 -9.47
C ALA A 47 -12.08 -2.03 -8.97
N PRO A 48 -13.30 -2.58 -8.80
CA PRO A 48 -13.50 -3.97 -8.38
C PRO A 48 -12.75 -4.97 -9.26
N GLN A 49 -12.14 -5.99 -8.66
CA GLN A 49 -11.39 -7.07 -9.34
C GLN A 49 -10.19 -6.61 -10.18
N HIS A 50 -9.79 -5.34 -10.10
CA HIS A 50 -8.68 -4.79 -10.87
C HIS A 50 -7.65 -4.10 -9.98
N THR A 51 -8.08 -3.13 -9.18
CA THR A 51 -7.16 -2.34 -8.36
C THR A 51 -6.63 -3.16 -7.18
N CYS A 52 -5.31 -3.21 -7.04
CA CYS A 52 -4.60 -3.66 -5.84
C CYS A 52 -4.53 -2.52 -4.82
N ILE A 53 -4.90 -2.79 -3.57
CA ILE A 53 -4.77 -1.83 -2.49
C ILE A 53 -3.53 -2.20 -1.69
N LEU A 54 -2.54 -1.31 -1.67
CA LEU A 54 -1.31 -1.47 -0.90
C LEU A 54 -1.35 -0.52 0.29
N ILE A 55 -1.28 -1.02 1.51
CA ILE A 55 -1.31 -0.20 2.72
C ILE A 55 0.02 -0.21 3.45
N ASN A 56 0.54 0.99 3.75
CA ASN A 56 1.70 1.13 4.62
C ASN A 56 1.30 0.80 6.06
N THR A 57 1.70 -0.39 6.51
CA THR A 57 1.45 -0.91 7.86
C THR A 57 2.71 -0.92 8.72
N THR A 58 3.73 -0.12 8.35
CA THR A 58 4.99 -0.06 9.11
C THR A 58 4.75 0.24 10.59
N HIS A 59 3.77 1.11 10.87
CA HIS A 59 3.42 1.52 12.22
C HIS A 59 1.95 1.29 12.60
N SER A 60 1.30 0.32 11.97
CA SER A 60 -0.12 0.01 12.24
C SER A 60 -0.42 -1.47 12.03
N LEU A 61 -1.43 -1.97 12.73
CA LEU A 61 -1.89 -3.35 12.63
C LEU A 61 -3.41 -3.38 12.42
N GLY A 62 -3.89 -4.33 11.62
CA GLY A 62 -5.31 -4.69 11.55
C GLY A 62 -6.18 -3.84 10.62
N VAL A 63 -5.61 -2.86 9.93
CA VAL A 63 -6.34 -2.00 8.97
C VAL A 63 -6.73 -2.80 7.71
N GLU A 64 -5.98 -3.86 7.41
CA GLU A 64 -6.20 -4.73 6.26
C GLU A 64 -7.57 -5.40 6.29
N SER A 65 -7.97 -5.94 7.45
CA SER A 65 -9.24 -6.63 7.60
C SER A 65 -10.43 -5.69 7.34
N TYR A 66 -10.28 -4.42 7.69
CA TYR A 66 -11.29 -3.41 7.39
C TYR A 66 -11.39 -3.14 5.88
N LEU A 67 -10.25 -2.98 5.20
CA LEU A 67 -10.22 -2.78 3.74
C LEU A 67 -10.73 -4.00 2.98
N GLU A 68 -10.39 -5.21 3.40
CA GLU A 68 -10.87 -6.46 2.81
C GLU A 68 -12.39 -6.61 2.94
N GLN A 69 -12.99 -6.17 4.05
CA GLN A 69 -14.46 -6.15 4.20
C GLN A 69 -15.12 -5.13 3.27
N ARG A 70 -14.49 -3.97 3.07
CA ARG A 70 -15.00 -2.90 2.20
C ARG A 70 -14.79 -3.19 0.71
N PHE A 71 -13.71 -3.89 0.36
CA PHE A 71 -13.31 -4.23 -1.01
C PHE A 71 -13.07 -5.74 -1.17
N PRO A 72 -14.10 -6.60 -1.00
CA PRO A 72 -13.94 -8.05 -0.89
C PRO A 72 -13.39 -8.72 -2.17
N THR A 73 -13.49 -8.05 -3.31
CA THR A 73 -13.02 -8.54 -4.61
C THR A 73 -11.64 -8.00 -5.01
N ASN A 74 -11.02 -7.17 -4.17
CA ASN A 74 -9.75 -6.53 -4.47
C ASN A 74 -8.64 -7.15 -3.61
N VAL A 75 -7.46 -7.29 -4.19
CA VAL A 75 -6.30 -7.72 -3.43
C VAL A 75 -5.87 -6.57 -2.51
N VAL A 76 -5.74 -6.89 -1.23
CA VAL A 76 -5.17 -5.98 -0.21
C VAL A 76 -3.82 -6.56 0.22
N LEU A 77 -2.77 -5.77 0.09
CA LEU A 77 -1.41 -6.11 0.51
C LEU A 77 -0.93 -5.11 1.55
N SER A 78 -0.17 -5.62 2.52
CA SER A 78 0.53 -4.80 3.49
C SER A 78 1.94 -4.50 2.99
N LEU A 79 2.39 -3.28 3.25
CA LEU A 79 3.76 -2.82 3.04
C LEU A 79 4.36 -2.46 4.40
N VAL A 80 5.47 -3.10 4.74
CA VAL A 80 6.29 -2.75 5.89
C VAL A 80 7.58 -2.14 5.36
N ALA A 81 7.83 -0.87 5.68
CA ALA A 81 9.03 -0.17 5.31
C ALA A 81 10.07 -0.28 6.42
N GLY A 82 11.28 -0.66 6.04
CA GLY A 82 12.46 -0.60 6.86
C GLY A 82 13.18 0.73 6.86
N ALA A 83 12.64 1.70 6.13
CA ALA A 83 13.18 3.04 6.01
C ALA A 83 13.14 3.80 7.32
N GLU A 84 14.26 4.45 7.65
CA GLU A 84 14.29 5.50 8.66
C GLU A 84 14.08 6.84 7.97
N LEU A 85 12.90 7.42 8.17
CA LEU A 85 12.51 8.71 7.60
C LEU A 85 12.28 9.70 8.74
N SER A 86 13.02 10.81 8.74
CA SER A 86 12.76 11.94 9.63
C SER A 86 12.33 13.16 8.84
N GLN A 87 11.18 13.73 9.21
CA GLN A 87 10.78 15.02 8.69
C GLN A 87 11.58 16.12 9.40
N VAL A 88 12.43 16.81 8.66
CA VAL A 88 13.33 17.86 9.20
C VAL A 88 12.77 19.28 8.99
N GLY A 89 11.75 19.40 8.14
CA GLY A 89 11.09 20.66 7.82
C GLY A 89 9.73 20.48 7.13
N ALA A 90 9.09 21.58 6.76
CA ALA A 90 7.85 21.53 5.99
C ALA A 90 8.14 20.94 4.60
N SER A 91 7.59 19.77 4.30
CA SER A 91 7.86 19.03 3.06
C SER A 91 9.32 18.60 2.84
N GLU A 92 10.15 18.63 3.90
CA GLU A 92 11.53 18.17 3.86
C GLU A 92 11.69 16.89 4.66
N PHE A 93 12.15 15.83 4.00
CA PHE A 93 12.31 14.51 4.57
C PHE A 93 13.74 14.03 4.36
N GLU A 94 14.36 13.58 5.45
CA GLU A 94 15.67 12.96 5.44
C GLU A 94 15.47 11.43 5.49
N HIS A 95 15.97 10.75 4.45
CA HIS A 95 16.00 9.29 4.39
C HIS A 95 17.36 8.79 4.85
N LYS A 96 17.38 8.06 5.97
CA LYS A 96 18.58 7.54 6.59
C LYS A 96 18.76 6.07 6.24
N GLY A 97 19.92 5.75 5.68
CA GLY A 97 20.33 4.39 5.38
C GLY A 97 19.58 3.75 4.20
N SER A 98 19.78 2.45 4.05
CA SER A 98 19.05 1.60 3.10
C SER A 98 17.72 1.18 3.69
N ALA A 99 16.66 1.21 2.88
CA ALA A 99 15.34 0.74 3.26
C ALA A 99 15.03 -0.60 2.60
N ASP A 100 15.04 -1.66 3.39
CA ASP A 100 14.37 -2.89 3.03
C ASP A 100 12.85 -2.66 3.07
N ILE A 101 12.12 -3.08 2.06
CA ILE A 101 10.67 -3.05 2.05
C ILE A 101 10.15 -4.48 1.97
N TRP A 102 9.12 -4.80 2.74
CA TRP A 102 8.41 -6.07 2.64
C TRP A 102 6.98 -5.82 2.18
N VAL A 103 6.53 -6.63 1.24
CA VAL A 103 5.15 -6.63 0.77
C VAL A 103 4.54 -8.02 0.88
N GLY A 104 3.28 -8.11 1.29
CA GLY A 104 2.59 -9.40 1.33
C GLY A 104 1.17 -9.31 1.89
N PRO A 105 0.36 -10.36 1.69
CA PRO A 105 -0.99 -10.42 2.26
C PRO A 105 -0.91 -10.63 3.78
N ALA A 106 -1.63 -9.82 4.55
CA ALA A 106 -1.75 -10.01 6.00
C ALA A 106 -2.80 -11.05 6.38
N ASN A 107 -3.84 -11.22 5.55
CA ASN A 107 -4.93 -12.16 5.74
C ASN A 107 -5.17 -12.98 4.48
N ARG A 108 -5.84 -14.12 4.66
CA ARG A 108 -6.40 -14.89 3.54
C ARG A 108 -7.78 -14.35 3.23
N ASN A 109 -8.03 -14.02 1.97
CA ASN A 109 -9.36 -13.67 1.50
C ASN A 109 -9.97 -14.91 0.79
N PRO A 110 -11.08 -15.49 1.29
CA PRO A 110 -11.68 -16.68 0.66
C PRO A 110 -12.23 -16.42 -0.75
N SER A 111 -12.49 -15.16 -1.10
CA SER A 111 -12.97 -14.75 -2.42
C SER A 111 -11.84 -14.58 -3.44
N ILE A 112 -10.57 -14.63 -3.03
CA ILE A 112 -9.42 -14.42 -3.91
C ILE A 112 -8.42 -15.57 -3.71
N PRO A 113 -8.06 -16.31 -4.77
CA PRO A 113 -7.05 -17.37 -4.66
C PRO A 113 -5.72 -16.83 -4.11
N ALA A 114 -5.10 -17.56 -3.19
CA ALA A 114 -3.82 -17.16 -2.60
C ALA A 114 -2.71 -16.95 -3.64
N SER A 115 -2.74 -17.71 -4.75
CA SER A 115 -1.81 -17.51 -5.87
C SER A 115 -1.92 -16.10 -6.48
N ILE A 116 -3.14 -15.56 -6.63
CA ILE A 116 -3.33 -14.20 -7.16
C ILE A 116 -2.73 -13.15 -6.22
N GLN A 117 -2.91 -13.31 -4.91
CA GLN A 117 -2.29 -12.40 -3.93
C GLN A 117 -0.76 -12.45 -4.02
N SER A 118 -0.18 -13.64 -4.13
CA SER A 118 1.26 -13.84 -4.30
C SER A 118 1.78 -13.27 -5.61
N ASP A 119 1.12 -13.57 -6.74
CA ASP A 119 1.50 -13.09 -8.07
C ASP A 119 1.51 -11.55 -8.11
N MET A 120 0.52 -10.90 -7.50
CA MET A 120 0.46 -9.44 -7.40
C MET A 120 1.55 -8.87 -6.49
N ALA A 121 1.85 -9.52 -5.36
CA ALA A 121 2.95 -9.11 -4.48
C ALA A 121 4.32 -9.23 -5.17
N GLU A 122 4.54 -10.30 -5.94
CA GLU A 122 5.75 -10.52 -6.74
C GLU A 122 5.88 -9.49 -7.85
N ALA A 123 4.80 -9.23 -8.61
CA ALA A 123 4.79 -8.21 -9.65
C ALA A 123 5.11 -6.81 -9.10
N LEU A 124 4.54 -6.46 -7.95
CA LEU A 124 4.83 -5.21 -7.26
C LEU A 124 6.29 -5.13 -6.79
N ALA A 125 6.80 -6.19 -6.16
CA ALA A 125 8.18 -6.25 -5.69
C ALA A 125 9.18 -6.10 -6.85
N MET A 126 8.96 -6.78 -7.97
CA MET A 126 9.76 -6.61 -9.20
C MET A 126 9.70 -5.18 -9.73
N THR A 127 8.51 -4.57 -9.75
CA THR A 127 8.32 -3.19 -10.20
C THR A 127 9.11 -2.22 -9.32
N LEU A 128 9.01 -2.32 -7.99
CA LEU A 128 9.77 -1.49 -7.05
C LEU A 128 11.28 -1.72 -7.16
N SER A 129 11.70 -2.98 -7.35
CA SER A 129 13.10 -3.35 -7.54
C SER A 129 13.71 -2.71 -8.79
N SER A 130 12.93 -2.61 -9.88
CA SER A 130 13.36 -1.87 -11.08
C SER A 130 13.60 -0.38 -10.83
N GLY A 131 12.96 0.18 -9.80
CA GLY A 131 13.16 1.53 -9.29
C GLY A 131 14.25 1.64 -8.22
N GLN A 132 15.10 0.62 -8.05
CA GLN A 132 16.17 0.54 -7.04
C GLN A 132 15.68 0.55 -5.58
N VAL A 133 14.47 0.03 -5.33
CA VAL A 133 13.95 -0.22 -3.99
C VAL A 133 14.14 -1.70 -3.66
N ASP A 134 14.84 -2.03 -2.57
CA ASP A 134 14.98 -3.44 -2.13
C ASP A 134 13.66 -3.94 -1.55
N CYS A 135 12.77 -4.44 -2.41
CA CYS A 135 11.44 -4.90 -2.06
C CYS A 135 11.36 -6.43 -2.08
N LYS A 136 11.05 -7.02 -0.93
CA LYS A 136 10.96 -8.45 -0.69
C LYS A 136 9.50 -8.87 -0.53
N VAL A 137 9.10 -9.98 -1.15
CA VAL A 137 7.80 -10.58 -0.87
C VAL A 137 7.88 -11.34 0.44
N SER A 138 7.02 -11.02 1.40
CA SER A 138 6.94 -11.71 2.67
C SER A 138 5.85 -12.79 2.64
N THR A 139 6.23 -14.00 3.06
CA THR A 139 5.30 -15.11 3.29
C THR A 139 4.53 -14.97 4.62
N ASN A 140 4.99 -14.08 5.51
CA ASN A 140 4.38 -13.80 6.80
C ASN A 140 4.57 -12.32 7.18
N ILE A 141 3.90 -11.42 6.44
CA ILE A 141 4.06 -9.97 6.62
C ILE A 141 3.74 -9.51 8.05
N ARG A 142 2.86 -10.23 8.75
CA ARG A 142 2.52 -9.95 10.16
C ARG A 142 3.74 -10.00 11.06
N GLN A 143 4.67 -10.93 10.83
CA GLN A 143 5.90 -10.99 11.60
C GLN A 143 6.68 -9.66 11.49
N GLN A 144 6.86 -9.14 10.27
CA GLN A 144 7.56 -7.88 10.06
C GLN A 144 6.80 -6.70 10.69
N GLN A 145 5.46 -6.71 10.66
CA GLN A 145 4.66 -5.69 11.32
C GLN A 145 4.87 -5.70 12.85
N TYR A 146 4.85 -6.88 13.48
CA TYR A 146 5.10 -7.00 14.92
C TYR A 146 6.52 -6.62 15.30
N GLU A 147 7.52 -7.02 14.52
CA GLU A 147 8.92 -6.62 14.73
C GLU A 147 9.09 -5.09 14.73
N ARG A 148 8.30 -4.37 13.91
CA ARG A 148 8.30 -2.90 13.86
C ARG A 148 7.52 -2.22 14.98
N MET A 149 6.69 -2.94 15.71
CA MET A 149 5.93 -2.42 16.86
C MET A 149 6.69 -2.56 18.18
N ILE A 150 7.62 -3.51 18.27
CA ILE A 150 8.35 -3.84 19.50
C ILE A 150 9.63 -3.00 19.64
N GLY A 151 10.10 -2.39 18.56
CA GLY A 151 11.31 -1.55 18.50
C GLY A 151 11.09 -0.09 18.84
#